data_AF-A0A3S5YHQ1-F1
#
_entry.id   AF-A0A3S5YHQ1-F1
#
_cell.length_a   1.000
_cell.length_b   1.000
_cell.length_c   1.000
_cell.angle_alpha   90.00
_cell.angle_beta   90.00
_cell.angle_gamma   90.00
#
_symmetry.space_group_name_H-M   'P 1'
#
loop_
_entity.id
_entity.type
_entity.pdbx_description
1 polymer ?
#
loop_
_entity_poly.entity_id
_entity_poly.type
_entity_poly.pdbx_seq_one_letter_code
_entity_poly.pdbx_strand_id
1 'polypeptide(L)'
;MEKIASEHKEDFAHEQYLFIKKTHYEVQLGFLDKKGINIKHKRAAIHDMIWSTSVQYGLYTDIIIKVTKEFSFENATDAQIITAVQDYKYAHVETKFASSPTLWSGLKDRVVSEKSKLLGLAQYNYEVE
;
A
#
# COMPACT_ATOMS: atom_id res chain seq x y z
N MET A 1 28.68 11.47 4.93
CA MET A 1 28.02 10.26 4.38
C MET A 1 27.41 10.59 3.00
N GLU A 2 28.17 11.19 2.08
CA GLU A 2 27.67 11.67 0.77
C GLU A 2 28.59 11.28 -0.40
N LYS A 3 29.30 10.14 -0.32
CA LYS A 3 30.29 9.75 -1.35
C LYS A 3 30.05 8.42 -2.07
N ILE A 4 28.84 7.86 -1.98
CA ILE A 4 28.45 6.63 -2.72
C ILE A 4 27.32 6.90 -3.73
N ALA A 5 26.65 8.06 -3.67
CA ALA A 5 25.45 8.34 -4.46
C ALA A 5 25.71 8.88 -5.88
N SER A 6 26.96 9.04 -6.34
CA SER A 6 27.26 9.71 -7.62
C SER A 6 27.62 8.77 -8.77
N GLU A 7 28.01 7.53 -8.52
CA GLU A 7 28.53 6.61 -9.58
C GLU A 7 27.67 5.35 -9.82
N HIS A 8 26.72 5.03 -8.93
CA HIS A 8 25.82 3.86 -9.04
C HIS A 8 24.36 4.21 -8.70
N LYS A 9 23.82 5.30 -9.26
CA LYS A 9 22.48 5.80 -8.90
C LYS A 9 21.35 4.82 -9.20
N GLU A 10 21.42 4.12 -10.33
CA GLU A 10 20.39 3.16 -10.73
C GLU A 10 20.46 1.89 -9.89
N ASP A 11 21.66 1.34 -9.68
CA ASP A 11 21.87 0.15 -8.84
C ASP A 11 21.46 0.42 -7.38
N PHE A 12 21.80 1.59 -6.83
CA PHE A 12 21.43 1.95 -5.45
C PHE A 12 19.93 2.18 -5.29
N ALA A 13 19.27 2.82 -6.27
CA ALA A 13 17.81 2.97 -6.25
C ALA A 13 17.11 1.62 -6.38
N HIS A 14 17.66 0.71 -7.21
CA HIS A 14 17.14 -0.64 -7.38
C HIS A 14 17.32 -1.48 -6.10
N GLU A 15 18.48 -1.41 -5.44
CA GLU A 15 18.71 -2.08 -4.16
C GLU A 15 17.79 -1.56 -3.06
N GLN A 16 17.53 -0.25 -2.98
CA GLN A 16 16.55 0.30 -2.03
C GLN A 16 15.14 -0.18 -2.33
N TYR A 17 14.75 -0.20 -3.61
CA TYR A 17 13.47 -0.74 -4.03
C TYR A 17 13.33 -2.23 -3.63
N LEU A 18 14.33 -3.06 -3.95
CA LEU A 18 14.35 -4.47 -3.57
C LEU A 18 14.32 -4.66 -2.05
N PHE A 19 15.02 -3.81 -1.30
CA PHE A 19 15.02 -3.86 0.15
C PHE A 19 13.63 -3.58 0.73
N ILE A 20 12.95 -2.52 0.28
CA ILE A 20 11.59 -2.20 0.74
C ILE A 20 10.61 -3.30 0.29
N LYS A 21 10.78 -3.81 -0.94
CA LYS A 21 9.98 -4.94 -1.46
C LYS A 21 10.06 -6.14 -0.53
N LYS A 22 11.28 -6.56 -0.19
CA LYS A 22 11.52 -7.75 0.64
C LYS A 22 11.09 -7.55 2.09
N THR A 23 11.30 -6.37 2.65
CA THR A 23 11.08 -6.11 4.09
C THR A 23 9.65 -5.70 4.44
N HIS A 24 8.94 -5.04 3.52
CA HIS A 24 7.58 -4.53 3.78
C HIS A 24 6.55 -5.27 2.94
N TYR A 25 6.70 -5.25 1.61
CA TYR A 25 5.69 -5.76 0.71
C TYR A 25 5.55 -7.29 0.75
N GLU A 26 6.65 -8.04 0.66
CA GLU A 26 6.63 -9.51 0.73
C GLU A 26 6.18 -10.00 2.11
N VAL A 27 6.58 -9.31 3.18
CA VAL A 27 6.16 -9.62 4.55
C VAL A 27 4.66 -9.40 4.71
N GLN A 28 4.12 -8.30 4.20
CA GLN A 28 2.69 -8.01 4.22
C GLN A 28 1.91 -9.04 3.40
N LEU A 29 2.38 -9.44 2.21
CA LEU A 29 1.75 -10.50 1.42
C LEU A 29 1.71 -11.83 2.19
N GLY A 30 2.82 -12.24 2.81
CA GLY A 30 2.84 -13.45 3.63
C GLY A 30 1.94 -13.35 4.86
N PHE A 31 1.78 -12.16 5.44
CA PHE A 31 0.84 -11.91 6.53
C PHE A 31 -0.62 -12.01 6.09
N LEU A 32 -0.96 -11.47 4.91
CA LEU A 32 -2.28 -11.57 4.31
C LEU A 32 -2.63 -13.03 3.98
N ASP A 33 -1.71 -13.78 3.40
CA ASP A 33 -1.91 -15.20 3.07
C ASP A 33 -2.17 -16.05 4.33
N LYS A 34 -1.40 -15.81 5.42
CA LYS A 34 -1.65 -16.42 6.74
C LYS A 34 -3.02 -16.09 7.33
N LYS A 35 -3.66 -15.01 6.87
CA LYS A 35 -5.01 -14.59 7.28
C LYS A 35 -6.09 -15.04 6.29
N GLY A 36 -5.74 -15.87 5.31
CA GLY A 36 -6.65 -16.41 4.32
C GLY A 36 -6.94 -15.46 3.16
N ILE A 37 -6.19 -14.36 3.04
CA ILE A 37 -6.34 -13.38 1.96
C ILE A 37 -5.26 -13.66 0.93
N ASN A 38 -5.60 -14.45 -0.08
CA ASN A 38 -4.65 -14.85 -1.12
C ASN A 38 -4.79 -13.95 -2.36
N ILE A 39 -3.75 -13.16 -2.62
CA ILE A 39 -3.71 -12.23 -3.74
C ILE A 39 -3.01 -12.92 -4.91
N LYS A 40 -3.82 -13.62 -5.71
CA LYS A 40 -3.33 -14.43 -6.84
C LYS A 40 -3.19 -13.65 -8.15
N HIS A 41 -3.82 -12.48 -8.25
CA HIS A 41 -3.83 -11.67 -9.46
C HIS A 41 -2.63 -10.72 -9.47
N LYS A 42 -2.04 -10.47 -10.64
CA LYS A 42 -0.89 -9.57 -10.81
C LYS A 42 -1.27 -8.08 -10.95
N ARG A 43 -2.45 -7.66 -10.48
CA ARG A 43 -2.98 -6.32 -10.78
C ARG A 43 -2.19 -5.22 -10.06
N ALA A 44 -1.56 -4.35 -10.85
CA ALA A 44 -0.60 -3.36 -10.35
C ALA A 44 -1.20 -2.42 -9.30
N ALA A 45 -2.45 -2.00 -9.48
CA ALA A 45 -3.12 -1.11 -8.53
C ALA A 45 -3.29 -1.72 -7.14
N ILE A 46 -3.60 -3.02 -7.04
CA ILE A 46 -3.72 -3.70 -5.75
C ILE A 46 -2.33 -3.85 -5.10
N HIS A 47 -1.32 -4.23 -5.88
CA HIS A 47 0.03 -4.38 -5.38
C HIS A 47 0.63 -3.04 -4.90
N ASP A 48 0.38 -1.95 -5.62
CA ASP A 48 0.82 -0.61 -5.23
C ASP A 48 0.09 -0.12 -3.96
N MET A 49 -1.20 -0.42 -3.83
CA MET A 49 -1.96 -0.16 -2.60
C MET A 49 -1.39 -0.92 -1.39
N ILE A 50 -1.08 -2.22 -1.53
CA ILE A 50 -0.46 -3.03 -0.48
C ILE A 50 0.90 -2.46 -0.10
N TRP A 51 1.70 -2.10 -1.10
CA TRP A 51 3.01 -1.49 -0.91
C TRP A 51 2.88 -0.20 -0.09
N SER A 52 2.11 0.79 -0.57
CA SER A 52 1.92 2.07 0.13
C SER A 52 1.45 1.86 1.56
N THR A 53 0.50 0.95 1.76
CA THR A 53 -0.07 0.68 3.09
C THR A 53 0.95 0.02 4.02
N SER A 54 1.74 -0.93 3.53
CA SER A 54 2.80 -1.59 4.30
C SER A 54 3.93 -0.63 4.69
N VAL A 55 4.31 0.28 3.79
CA VAL A 55 5.36 1.28 4.06
C VAL A 55 4.86 2.33 5.05
N GLN A 56 3.60 2.77 4.92
CA GLN A 56 3.05 3.84 5.76
C GLN A 56 2.65 3.37 7.16
N TYR A 57 2.06 2.18 7.29
CA TYR A 57 1.50 1.68 8.56
C TYR A 57 2.29 0.51 9.15
N GLY A 58 3.30 0.02 8.44
CA GLY A 58 4.13 -1.11 8.83
C GLY A 58 3.73 -2.43 8.19
N LEU A 59 4.70 -3.34 8.23
CA LEU A 59 4.74 -4.66 7.58
C LEU A 59 3.78 -5.73 8.10
N TYR A 60 3.04 -5.46 9.20
CA TYR A 60 1.98 -6.33 9.74
C TYR A 60 0.66 -5.58 9.93
N THR A 61 0.42 -4.57 9.10
CA THR A 61 -0.76 -3.73 9.21
C THR A 61 -2.05 -4.53 9.02
N ASP A 62 -3.00 -4.29 9.91
CA ASP A 62 -4.31 -4.95 9.95
C ASP A 62 -5.37 -4.25 9.07
N ILE A 63 -5.03 -3.13 8.44
CA ILE A 63 -5.94 -2.30 7.64
C ILE A 63 -6.58 -3.11 6.52
N ILE A 64 -5.75 -3.78 5.71
CA ILE A 64 -6.22 -4.56 4.56
C ILE A 64 -7.10 -5.71 5.04
N ILE A 65 -6.69 -6.41 6.11
CA ILE A 65 -7.44 -7.53 6.69
C ILE A 65 -8.83 -7.09 7.15
N LYS A 66 -8.93 -5.92 7.80
CA LYS A 66 -10.20 -5.38 8.28
C LYS A 66 -11.15 -5.07 7.13
N VAL A 67 -10.64 -4.47 6.06
CA VAL A 67 -11.43 -4.18 4.86
C VAL A 67 -11.86 -5.46 4.14
N THR A 68 -10.97 -6.44 4.05
CA THR A 68 -11.26 -7.69 3.32
C THR A 68 -12.24 -8.62 4.02
N LYS A 69 -12.58 -8.34 5.29
CA LYS A 69 -13.69 -9.02 5.97
C LYS A 69 -15.04 -8.65 5.37
N GLU A 70 -15.17 -7.41 4.87
CA GLU A 70 -16.39 -6.90 4.24
C GLU A 70 -16.34 -7.05 2.72
N PHE A 71 -15.15 -6.97 2.12
CA PHE A 71 -14.93 -7.07 0.67
C PHE A 71 -13.92 -8.18 0.32
N SER A 72 -14.39 -9.30 -0.24
CA SER A 72 -13.47 -10.33 -0.76
C SER A 72 -12.87 -9.93 -2.11
N PHE A 73 -11.59 -10.24 -2.34
CA PHE A 73 -10.92 -10.07 -3.64
C PHE A 73 -11.55 -10.90 -4.77
N GLU A 74 -12.37 -11.90 -4.44
CA GLU A 74 -13.10 -12.70 -5.44
C GLU A 74 -14.42 -12.05 -5.86
N ASN A 75 -15.03 -11.25 -4.98
CA ASN A 75 -16.40 -10.74 -5.15
C ASN A 75 -16.47 -9.21 -5.32
N ALA A 76 -15.35 -8.51 -5.12
CA ALA A 76 -15.26 -7.06 -5.27
C ALA A 76 -14.31 -6.69 -6.41
N THR A 77 -14.63 -5.60 -7.09
CA THR A 77 -13.75 -4.99 -8.08
C THR A 77 -12.55 -4.33 -7.40
N ASP A 78 -11.44 -4.17 -8.14
CA ASP A 78 -10.25 -3.50 -7.58
C ASP A 78 -10.58 -2.09 -7.10
N ALA A 79 -11.41 -1.37 -7.85
CA ALA A 79 -11.86 -0.03 -7.48
C ALA A 79 -12.59 0.00 -6.13
N GLN A 80 -13.42 -1.01 -5.84
CA GLN A 80 -14.11 -1.12 -4.55
C GLN A 80 -13.13 -1.42 -3.41
N ILE A 81 -12.18 -2.33 -3.62
CA ILE A 81 -11.19 -2.68 -2.60
C ILE A 81 -10.25 -1.51 -2.32
N ILE A 82 -9.75 -0.86 -3.36
CA ILE A 82 -8.92 0.35 -3.28
C ILE A 82 -9.68 1.45 -2.52
N THR A 83 -10.94 1.67 -2.90
CA THR A 83 -11.78 2.66 -2.24
C THR A 83 -11.95 2.35 -0.75
N ALA A 84 -12.29 1.11 -0.40
CA ALA A 84 -12.51 0.71 0.98
C ALA A 84 -11.24 0.81 1.84
N VAL A 85 -10.06 0.42 1.32
CA VAL A 85 -8.78 0.57 2.02
C VAL A 85 -8.42 2.05 2.24
N GLN A 86 -8.55 2.87 1.20
CA GLN A 86 -8.24 4.30 1.32
C GLN A 86 -9.23 5.02 2.24
N ASP A 87 -10.52 4.69 2.19
CA ASP A 87 -11.53 5.27 3.09
C ASP A 87 -11.30 4.84 4.54
N TYR A 88 -10.89 3.58 4.78
CA TYR A 88 -10.46 3.13 6.10
C TYR A 88 -9.25 3.92 6.60
N LYS A 89 -8.23 4.12 5.74
CA LYS A 89 -7.05 4.94 6.06
C LYS A 89 -7.47 6.36 6.47
N TYR A 90 -8.32 7.00 5.67
CA TYR A 90 -8.80 8.37 5.91
C TYR A 90 -9.54 8.50 7.24
N ALA A 91 -10.48 7.59 7.51
CA ALA A 91 -11.29 7.60 8.73
C ALA A 91 -10.45 7.36 10.00
N HIS A 92 -9.36 6.61 9.91
CA HIS A 92 -8.53 6.23 11.05
C HIS A 92 -7.22 7.02 11.17
N VAL A 93 -7.00 8.08 10.36
CA VAL A 93 -5.79 8.93 10.45
C VAL A 93 -5.60 9.43 11.88
N GLU A 94 -6.66 9.98 12.49
CA GLU A 94 -6.57 10.61 13.80
C GLU A 94 -6.26 9.60 14.91
N THR A 95 -6.81 8.39 14.81
CA THR A 95 -6.55 7.31 15.77
C THR A 95 -5.16 6.70 15.60
N LYS A 96 -4.74 6.43 14.35
CA LYS A 96 -3.45 5.79 14.06
C LYS A 96 -2.27 6.76 14.21
N PHE A 97 -2.51 8.06 14.06
CA PHE A 97 -1.52 9.12 14.23
C PHE A 97 -1.91 10.09 15.36
N ALA A 98 -2.45 9.56 16.45
CA ALA A 98 -2.93 10.35 17.59
C ALA A 98 -1.82 11.24 18.20
N SER A 99 -0.57 10.78 18.15
CA SER A 99 0.60 11.52 18.64
C SER A 99 1.10 12.62 17.71
N SER A 100 0.48 12.81 16.52
CA SER A 100 0.93 13.78 15.52
C SER A 100 -0.23 14.53 14.86
N PRO A 101 -1.04 15.27 15.64
CA PRO A 101 -2.26 15.93 15.15
C PRO A 101 -2.01 16.99 14.08
N THR A 102 -0.86 17.65 14.13
CA THR A 102 -0.46 18.66 13.12
C THR A 102 -0.28 18.07 11.73
N LEU A 103 -0.08 16.75 11.60
CA LEU A 103 0.10 16.06 10.33
C LEU A 103 -1.21 15.52 9.74
N TRP A 104 -2.33 15.59 10.47
CA TRP A 104 -3.57 14.94 10.06
C TRP A 104 -4.11 15.45 8.73
N SER A 105 -4.06 16.76 8.48
CA SER A 105 -4.51 17.33 7.20
C SER A 105 -3.71 16.77 6.03
N GLY A 106 -2.37 16.83 6.11
CA GLY A 106 -1.51 16.32 5.05
C GLY A 106 -1.63 14.81 4.83
N LEU A 107 -1.85 14.03 5.90
CA LEU A 107 -2.11 12.60 5.79
C LEU A 107 -3.44 12.31 5.09
N LYS A 108 -4.50 13.07 5.42
CA LYS A 108 -5.81 12.96 4.76
C LYS A 108 -5.72 13.34 3.27
N ASP A 109 -5.05 14.44 2.94
CA ASP A 109 -4.84 14.89 1.55
C ASP A 109 -4.05 13.85 0.75
N ARG A 110 -3.02 13.26 1.35
CA ARG A 110 -2.25 12.17 0.76
C ARG A 110 -3.13 10.96 0.45
N VAL A 111 -3.99 10.55 1.38
CA VAL A 111 -4.90 9.41 1.19
C VAL A 111 -5.85 9.66 0.01
N VAL A 112 -6.40 10.88 -0.12
CA VAL A 112 -7.26 11.27 -1.24
C VAL A 112 -6.49 11.27 -2.56
N SER A 113 -5.27 11.81 -2.59
CA SER A 113 -4.41 11.81 -3.78
C SER A 113 -4.04 10.39 -4.23
N GLU A 114 -3.64 9.53 -3.29
CA GLU A 114 -3.34 8.12 -3.56
C GLU A 114 -4.56 7.37 -4.09
N LYS A 115 -5.75 7.60 -3.52
CA LYS A 115 -7.01 6.99 -3.99
C LYS A 115 -7.25 7.29 -5.47
N SER A 116 -7.17 8.56 -5.86
CA SER A 116 -7.37 8.96 -7.26
C SER A 116 -6.34 8.33 -8.21
N LYS A 117 -5.07 8.24 -7.80
CA LYS A 117 -4.01 7.61 -8.60
C LYS A 117 -4.22 6.11 -8.77
N LEU A 118 -4.54 5.41 -7.68
CA LEU A 118 -4.79 3.96 -7.69
C LEU A 118 -6.03 3.60 -8.50
N LEU A 119 -7.10 4.40 -8.40
CA LEU A 119 -8.29 4.22 -9.23
C LEU A 119 -7.98 4.45 -10.71
N GLY A 120 -7.17 5.47 -11.04
CA GLY A 120 -6.66 5.67 -12.39
C GLY A 120 -5.87 4.46 -12.88
N LEU A 121 -4.92 3.96 -12.07
CA LEU A 121 -4.12 2.78 -12.41
C LEU A 121 -4.97 1.51 -12.60
N ALA A 122 -6.01 1.34 -11.78
CA ALA A 122 -6.94 0.23 -11.89
C ALA A 122 -7.76 0.27 -13.19
N GLN A 123 -8.08 1.46 -13.73
CA GLN A 123 -8.78 1.58 -15.02
C GLN A 123 -7.94 1.06 -16.20
N TYR A 124 -6.61 1.18 -16.11
CA TYR A 124 -5.71 0.72 -17.17
C TYR A 124 -5.37 -0.78 -17.08
N ASN A 125 -5.82 -1.51 -16.04
CA ASN A 125 -5.59 -2.94 -15.83
C ASN A 125 -4.12 -3.37 -16.01
N TYR A 126 -3.16 -2.53 -15.63
CA TYR A 126 -1.74 -2.90 -15.68
C TYR A 126 -1.45 -4.08 -14.75
N GLU A 127 -0.59 -4.98 -15.21
CA GLU A 127 -0.08 -6.09 -14.41
C GLU A 127 1.36 -5.81 -13.98
N VAL A 128 1.72 -6.19 -12.75
CA VAL A 128 3.12 -6.22 -12.30
C VAL A 128 3.79 -7.50 -12.80
N GLU A 129 5.06 -7.40 -13.21
CA GLU A 129 5.86 -8.54 -13.69
C GLU A 129 6.08 -9.61 -12.60
#